data_AF-A0A3B8HTE3-F1
#
_entry.id   AF-A0A3B8HTE3-F1
#
_cell.length_a   1.000
_cell.length_b   1.000
_cell.length_c   1.000
_cell.angle_alpha   90.00
_cell.angle_beta   90.00
_cell.angle_gamma   90.00
#
_symmetry.space_group_name_H-M   'P 1'
#
loop_
_entity.id
_entity.type
_entity.pdbx_description
1 polymer ?
#
loop_
_entity_poly.entity_id
_entity_poly.type
_entity_poly.pdbx_seq_one_letter_code
_entity_poly.pdbx_strand_id
1 'polypeptide(L)' 'VQNAGAQVVGVGVLVDRSSGKADFGVKTKAVLSLDIESWEAEKCPLCAEGKLPVIKPGSRSL' A
#
# COMPACT_ATOMS: atom_id res chain seq x y z
N VAL A 1 8.25 13.10 16.29
CA VAL A 1 9.70 12.78 16.41
C VAL A 1 10.55 14.03 16.24
N GLN A 2 10.58 14.65 15.06
CA GLN A 2 11.35 15.88 14.83
C GLN A 2 10.90 17.06 15.70
N ASN A 3 9.59 17.26 15.90
CA ASN A 3 9.07 18.31 16.81
C ASN A 3 9.46 18.12 18.28
N ALA A 4 9.98 16.94 18.66
CA ALA A 4 10.51 16.66 19.98
C ALA A 4 12.05 16.78 20.04
N GLY A 5 12.69 17.30 18.98
CA GLY A 5 14.14 17.48 18.90
C GLY A 5 14.93 16.22 18.50
N ALA A 6 14.25 15.12 18.14
CA ALA A 6 14.92 13.86 17.79
C ALA A 6 15.17 13.72 16.28
N GLN A 7 16.32 13.16 15.92
CA GLN A 7 16.67 12.81 14.54
C GLN A 7 16.08 11.45 14.14
N VAL A 8 15.36 11.42 13.02
CA VAL A 8 14.87 10.16 12.42
C VAL A 8 16.02 9.52 11.64
N VAL A 9 16.39 8.28 11.98
CA VAL A 9 17.47 7.54 11.30
C VAL A 9 16.97 6.44 10.37
N GLY A 10 15.69 6.07 10.47
CA GLY A 10 15.09 5.07 9.60
C GLY A 10 13.63 4.79 9.89
N VAL A 11 13.00 4.05 8.98
CA VAL A 11 11.59 3.61 9.05
C VAL A 11 11.53 2.10 8.84
N GLY A 12 10.77 1.43 9.71
CA GLY A 12 10.47 0.00 9.59
C GLY A 12 8.99 -0.21 9.29
N VAL A 13 8.69 -1.04 8.30
CA VAL A 13 7.31 -1.44 7.97
C VAL A 13 7.19 -2.96 7.88
N LEU A 14 6.02 -3.50 8.18
CA LEU A 14 5.79 -4.94 8.00
C LEU A 14 5.62 -5.27 6.52
N VAL A 15 4.79 -4.51 5.81
CA VAL A 15 4.49 -4.73 4.39
C VAL A 15 4.66 -3.42 3.64
N ASP A 16 5.48 -3.46 2.58
CA ASP A 16 5.62 -2.39 1.60
C ASP A 16 4.84 -2.75 0.34
N ARG A 17 3.77 -2.00 0.07
CA ARG A 17 2.96 -2.12 -1.17
C ARG A 17 3.36 -1.12 -2.27
N SER A 18 4.35 -0.28 -1.99
CA SER A 18 4.82 0.73 -2.93
C SER A 18 5.92 0.21 -3.84
N SER A 19 6.36 -1.04 -3.64
CA SER A 19 7.50 -1.62 -4.33
C SER A 19 8.77 -0.76 -4.20
N GLY A 20 9.00 -0.22 -3.01
CA GLY A 20 10.13 0.68 -2.73
C GLY A 20 9.96 2.12 -3.22
N LYS A 21 8.80 2.51 -3.77
CA LYS A 21 8.54 3.89 -4.22
C LYS A 21 8.20 4.85 -3.08
N ALA A 22 7.78 4.35 -1.92
CA ALA A 22 7.53 5.17 -0.75
C ALA A 22 8.83 5.75 -0.21
N ASP A 23 8.97 7.07 -0.30
CA ASP A 23 10.13 7.80 0.20
C ASP A 23 9.81 8.50 1.52
N PHE A 24 10.56 8.14 2.56
CA PHE A 24 10.48 8.76 3.89
C PHE A 24 11.67 9.70 4.15
N GLY A 25 12.55 9.91 3.16
CA GLY A 25 13.77 10.70 3.28
C GLY A 25 14.86 10.07 4.15
N VAL A 26 14.66 8.83 4.59
CA VAL A 26 15.56 8.08 5.47
C VAL A 26 15.57 6.60 5.06
N LYS A 27 16.50 5.82 5.62
CA LYS A 27 16.60 4.38 5.36
C LYS A 27 15.31 3.66 5.75
N THR A 28 14.62 3.09 4.77
CA THR A 28 13.40 2.29 4.98
C THR A 28 13.68 0.80 4.82
N LYS A 29 13.10 -0.03 5.70
CA LYS A 29 13.15 -1.49 5.60
C LYS A 29 11.79 -2.11 5.82
N ALA A 30 11.43 -3.04 4.93
CA ALA A 30 10.21 -3.82 4.99
C ALA A 30 10.53 -5.28 5.32
N VAL A 31 9.63 -5.95 6.04
CA VAL A 31 9.70 -7.42 6.23
C VAL A 31 9.25 -8.13 4.95
N LEU A 32 8.23 -7.59 4.28
CA LEU A 32 7.69 -8.09 3.02
C LEU A 32 7.46 -6.92 2.05
N SER A 33 7.87 -7.07 0.79
CA SER A 33 7.54 -6.14 -0.28
C SER A 33 6.63 -6.84 -1.30
N LEU A 34 5.54 -6.19 -1.67
CA LEU A 34 4.55 -6.67 -2.63
C LEU A 34 4.35 -5.61 -3.72
N ASP A 35 4.32 -6.06 -4.96
CA ASP A 35 3.97 -5.20 -6.10
C ASP A 35 2.47 -5.28 -6.38
N ILE A 36 1.76 -4.22 -6.00
CA ILE A 36 0.30 -4.14 -6.10
C ILE A 36 -0.05 -2.83 -6.80
N GLU A 37 -0.71 -2.96 -7.95
CA GLU A 37 -1.21 -1.80 -8.68
C GLU A 37 -2.41 -1.17 -7.97
N SER A 38 -2.46 0.15 -8.03
CA SER A 38 -3.61 0.94 -7.59
C SER A 38 -4.15 1.67 -8.81
N TRP A 39 -5.48 1.72 -8.94
CA TRP A 39 -6.16 2.36 -10.06
C TRP A 39 -7.07 3.46 -9.54
N GLU A 40 -7.15 4.54 -10.30
CA GLU A 40 -8.24 5.50 -10.16
C GLU A 40 -9.58 4.81 -10.44
N ALA A 41 -10.66 5.30 -9.82
CA ALA A 41 -11.98 4.68 -9.91
C ALA A 41 -12.44 4.50 -11.38
N GLU A 42 -12.18 5.49 -12.22
CA GLU A 42 -12.55 5.52 -13.64
C GLU A 42 -11.71 4.56 -14.50
N LYS A 43 -10.57 4.09 -13.96
CA LYS A 43 -9.62 3.20 -14.65
C LYS A 43 -9.60 1.79 -14.07
N CYS A 44 -10.60 1.42 -13.28
CA CYS A 44 -10.67 0.09 -12.69
C CYS A 44 -10.82 -0.99 -13.79
N PRO A 45 -9.85 -1.92 -13.95
CA PRO A 45 -9.90 -2.94 -15.00
C PRO A 45 -11.08 -3.91 -14.80
N LEU A 46 -11.41 -4.26 -13.55
CA LEU A 46 -12.56 -5.12 -13.26
C LEU A 46 -13.88 -4.48 -13.69
N CYS A 47 -14.03 -3.16 -13.52
CA CYS A 47 -15.21 -2.43 -13.97
C CYS A 47 -15.27 -2.37 -15.50
N ALA A 48 -14.14 -2.06 -16.15
CA ALA A 48 -14.05 -1.98 -17.62
C ALA A 48 -14.36 -3.33 -18.29
N GLU A 49 -13.94 -4.43 -17.67
CA GLU A 49 -14.22 -5.80 -18.14
C GLU A 49 -15.63 -6.30 -17.78
N GLY A 50 -16.45 -5.49 -17.09
CA GLY A 50 -17.83 -5.84 -16.72
C GLY A 50 -17.93 -6.93 -15.65
N LYS A 51 -16.91 -7.13 -14.81
CA LYS A 51 -16.84 -8.20 -13.79
C LYS A 51 -17.64 -7.89 -12.52
N LEU A 52 -18.79 -7.23 -12.65
CA LEU A 52 -19.69 -6.90 -11.54
C LEU A 52 -20.90 -7.86 -11.53
N PRO A 53 -21.36 -8.35 -10.35
CA PRO A 53 -20.86 -8.02 -9.01
C PRO A 53 -19.56 -8.74 -8.66
N VAL A 54 -18.63 -8.04 -8.02
CA VAL A 54 -17.41 -8.65 -7.48
C VAL A 54 -17.71 -9.46 -6.23
N ILE A 55 -17.04 -10.60 -6.08
CA ILE A 55 -17.14 -11.43 -4.87
C ILE A 55 -16.18 -10.86 -3.82
N LYS A 56 -16.69 -10.55 -2.63
CA LYS A 56 -15.85 -10.26 -1.46
C LYS A 56 -15.38 -11.59 -0.85
N PRO A 57 -14.09 -11.96 -0.98
CA PRO A 57 -13.59 -13.15 -0.30
C PRO A 57 -13.57 -12.94 1.21
N GLY A 58 -13.88 -13.99 1.96
CA GLY A 58 -13.82 -14.03 3.43
C GLY A 58 -15.18 -14.22 4.11
N SER A 59 -15.15 -14.54 5.40
CA SER A 59 -16.33 -14.95 6.17
C SER A 59 -17.20 -13.81 6.70
N ARG A 60 -16.81 -12.55 6.46
CA ARG A 60 -17.54 -11.37 6.93
C ARG A 60 -18.26 -10.71 5.76
N SER A 61 -19.58 -10.60 5.85
CA SER A 61 -20.41 -9.80 4.94
C SER A 61 -20.11 -8.30 5.14
N LEU A 62 -20.19 -7.51 4.07
CA LEU A 62 -20.31 -6.06 4.13
C LEU A 62 -21.79 -5.68 4.22
#